data_AF-A0A7X7E021-F1
#
_entry.id   AF-A0A7X7E021-F1
#
_cell.length_a   1.000
_cell.length_b   1.000
_cell.length_c   1.000
_cell.angle_alpha   90.00
_cell.angle_beta   90.00
_cell.angle_gamma   90.00
#
_symmetry.space_group_name_H-M   'P 1'
#
loop_
_entity.id
_entity.type
_entity.pdbx_description
1 polymer ?
#
loop_
_entity_poly.entity_id
_entity_poly.type
_entity_poly.pdbx_seq_one_letter_code
_entity_poly.pdbx_strand_id
1 'polypeptide(L)'
;MKVLLNKLSIIVALLNISSASQSANELLPREEFTVPLAKLSVTIDPETKKSGRVKISFEDSKDQIIIGVYDDIHIKNSRNSTEKVTYREIPDRAYQVTDFEAEQILRVSKTLVSTLEIFERDLQNLKRGKWLYLDAYLPRFLIGYCSLIEVATNFSNVLPESVYISDSLFEISIHSEKSDSRIKQWYKTPEHIVKLRIATKELIFQLKVWQHQNLGSKRNPEKLLSNDFINSISLFIRFYFNQNPRIQKK
;
A
#
# COMPACT_ATOMS: atom_id res chain seq x y z
N MET A 1 -49.32 15.47 -65.97
CA MET A 1 -49.20 14.96 -64.59
C MET A 1 -48.33 13.72 -64.61
N LYS A 2 -47.02 13.88 -64.41
CA LYS A 2 -46.01 12.81 -64.45
C LYS A 2 -45.28 12.79 -63.11
N VAL A 3 -45.25 11.61 -62.50
CA VAL A 3 -44.43 11.21 -61.35
C VAL A 3 -42.97 11.11 -61.78
N LEU A 4 -42.02 11.61 -60.98
CA LEU A 4 -40.64 11.13 -60.81
C LEU A 4 -39.95 12.03 -59.76
N LEU A 5 -39.90 11.61 -58.49
CA LEU A 5 -38.83 10.83 -57.85
C LEU A 5 -37.48 11.57 -57.71
N ASN A 6 -37.07 11.69 -56.44
CA ASN A 6 -35.70 11.69 -55.94
C ASN A 6 -34.72 12.76 -56.44
N LYS A 7 -34.46 13.76 -55.58
CA LYS A 7 -33.09 14.10 -55.15
C LYS A 7 -33.10 14.55 -53.68
N LEU A 8 -32.98 13.57 -52.79
CA LEU A 8 -32.57 13.78 -51.40
C LEU A 8 -31.04 14.04 -51.43
N SER A 9 -30.64 15.30 -51.48
CA SER A 9 -29.22 15.67 -51.34
C SER A 9 -28.87 15.66 -49.86
N ILE A 10 -28.38 14.52 -49.38
CA ILE A 10 -27.69 14.40 -48.09
C ILE A 10 -26.36 15.15 -48.23
N ILE A 11 -26.28 16.34 -47.65
CA ILE A 11 -25.04 17.07 -47.47
C ILE A 11 -24.31 16.42 -46.29
N VAL A 12 -23.47 15.44 -46.58
CA VAL A 12 -22.38 15.02 -45.68
C VAL A 12 -21.24 15.99 -45.90
N ALA A 13 -21.11 16.98 -45.03
CA ALA A 13 -19.97 17.89 -45.04
C ALA A 13 -19.40 18.00 -43.62
N LEU A 14 -18.41 17.14 -43.38
CA LEU A 14 -17.19 17.43 -42.64
C LEU A 14 -17.37 17.97 -41.22
N LEU A 15 -17.54 17.04 -40.29
CA LEU A 15 -16.99 17.19 -38.95
C LEU A 15 -15.49 17.49 -39.11
N ASN A 16 -15.13 18.75 -38.90
CA ASN A 16 -13.78 19.15 -38.55
C ASN A 16 -13.43 18.46 -37.22
N ILE A 17 -13.03 17.20 -37.30
CA ILE A 17 -12.14 16.60 -36.30
C ILE A 17 -10.84 17.36 -36.50
N SER A 18 -10.76 18.52 -35.83
CA SER A 18 -9.48 19.10 -35.51
C SER A 18 -8.75 17.99 -34.78
N SER A 19 -7.79 17.39 -35.47
CA SER A 19 -6.69 16.66 -34.88
C SER A 19 -6.02 17.62 -33.91
N ALA A 20 -6.59 17.72 -32.72
CA ALA A 20 -5.89 18.16 -31.55
C ALA A 20 -4.68 17.27 -31.49
N SER A 21 -3.54 17.87 -31.84
CA SER A 21 -2.23 17.46 -31.42
C SER A 21 -2.37 16.74 -30.08
N GLN A 22 -2.08 15.44 -30.06
CA GLN A 22 -1.93 14.66 -28.84
C GLN A 22 -0.74 15.24 -28.07
N SER A 23 -0.97 16.37 -27.42
CA SER A 23 -0.12 16.94 -26.39
C SER A 23 -0.24 16.01 -25.20
N ALA A 24 0.90 15.47 -24.73
CA ALA A 24 1.13 14.80 -23.45
C ALA A 24 -0.08 14.12 -22.81
N ASN A 25 -0.14 12.78 -22.81
CA ASN A 25 -1.17 11.95 -22.18
C ASN A 25 -1.78 12.65 -20.95
N GLU A 26 -2.99 13.21 -21.11
CA GLU A 26 -3.65 13.91 -20.03
C GLU A 26 -3.92 12.92 -18.90
N LEU A 27 -3.30 13.16 -17.75
CA LEU A 27 -3.42 12.31 -16.57
C LEU A 27 -4.88 12.27 -16.10
N LEU A 28 -5.32 11.10 -15.64
CA LEU A 28 -6.66 10.96 -15.09
C LEU A 28 -6.85 11.84 -13.85
N PRO A 29 -8.05 12.43 -13.65
CA PRO A 29 -8.32 13.30 -12.52
C PRO A 29 -8.21 12.54 -11.20
N ARG A 30 -7.52 13.15 -10.23
CA ARG A 30 -7.35 12.65 -8.86
C ARG A 30 -8.24 13.43 -7.92
N GLU A 31 -8.90 12.72 -7.01
CA GLU A 31 -9.77 13.31 -5.99
C GLU A 31 -9.04 13.23 -4.64
N GLU A 32 -8.56 14.37 -4.17
CA GLU A 32 -7.83 14.47 -2.91
C GLU A 32 -8.72 14.10 -1.71
N PHE A 33 -8.13 13.39 -0.76
CA PHE A 33 -8.74 13.09 0.53
C PHE A 33 -7.65 12.83 1.58
N THR A 34 -8.02 12.87 2.86
CA THR A 34 -7.11 12.53 3.96
C THR A 34 -6.78 11.03 3.92
N VAL A 35 -5.50 10.71 3.68
CA VAL A 35 -4.98 9.34 3.70
C VAL A 35 -4.42 9.06 5.09
N PRO A 36 -5.08 8.25 5.94
CA PRO A 36 -4.71 8.12 7.35
C PRO A 36 -3.50 7.22 7.60
N LEU A 37 -2.60 7.06 6.62
CA LEU A 37 -1.43 6.19 6.68
C LEU A 37 -0.31 6.81 7.52
N ALA A 38 0.33 6.00 8.37
CA ALA A 38 1.60 6.38 8.98
C ALA A 38 2.68 6.58 7.90
N LYS A 39 3.66 7.45 8.17
CA LYS A 39 4.81 7.66 7.27
C LYS A 39 5.90 6.66 7.61
N LEU A 40 6.24 5.81 6.65
CA LEU A 40 7.29 4.79 6.78
C LEU A 40 8.45 5.11 5.83
N SER A 41 9.66 5.12 6.37
CA SER A 41 10.90 5.30 5.61
C SER A 41 11.86 4.16 5.89
N VAL A 42 12.17 3.40 4.85
CA VAL A 42 13.07 2.25 4.93
C VAL A 42 14.48 2.68 4.56
N THR A 43 15.46 2.30 5.39
CA THR A 43 16.88 2.35 5.05
C THR A 43 17.29 0.95 4.61
N ILE A 44 17.81 0.84 3.39
CA ILE A 44 18.33 -0.41 2.84
C ILE A 44 19.84 -0.41 3.03
N ASP A 45 20.36 -1.49 3.59
CA ASP A 45 21.79 -1.70 3.69
C ASP A 45 22.39 -1.86 2.28
N PRO A 46 23.39 -1.04 1.90
CA PRO A 46 23.93 -1.06 0.55
C PRO A 46 24.67 -2.35 0.20
N GLU A 47 25.25 -3.04 1.19
CA GLU A 47 26.03 -4.27 1.03
C GLU A 47 25.13 -5.49 0.99
N THR A 48 24.22 -5.62 1.96
CA THR A 48 23.36 -6.82 2.09
C THR A 48 22.06 -6.72 1.27
N LYS A 49 21.72 -5.52 0.78
CA LYS A 49 20.43 -5.19 0.14
C LYS A 49 19.21 -5.49 1.00
N LYS A 50 19.40 -5.73 2.31
CA LYS A 50 18.31 -5.99 3.26
C LYS A 50 17.83 -4.69 3.89
N SER A 51 16.58 -4.67 4.33
CA SER A 51 16.03 -3.59 5.14
C SER A 51 16.81 -3.54 6.47
N GLY A 52 17.51 -2.43 6.74
CA GLY A 52 18.32 -2.29 7.95
C GLY A 52 17.59 -1.57 9.08
N ARG A 53 16.79 -0.54 8.74
CA ARG A 53 16.00 0.25 9.70
C ARG A 53 14.72 0.76 9.06
N VAL A 54 13.65 0.82 9.83
CA VAL A 54 12.40 1.47 9.43
C VAL A 54 12.08 2.61 10.38
N LYS A 55 12.02 3.82 9.84
CA LYS A 55 11.54 5.00 10.56
C LYS A 55 10.04 5.14 10.38
N ILE A 56 9.34 5.30 11.49
CA ILE A 56 7.90 5.51 11.60
C ILE A 56 7.64 6.94 12.10
N SER A 57 6.68 7.62 11.49
CA SER A 57 6.17 8.91 11.98
C SER A 57 4.67 8.98 11.76
N PHE A 58 3.95 9.55 12.72
CA PHE A 58 2.51 9.72 12.66
C PHE A 58 2.16 11.19 12.45
N GLU A 59 1.00 11.49 11.90
CA GLU A 59 0.60 12.88 11.64
C GLU A 59 0.23 13.64 12.92
N ASP A 60 -0.29 12.92 13.91
CA ASP A 60 -0.71 13.42 15.22
C ASP A 60 0.44 13.60 16.22
N SER A 61 1.67 13.20 15.86
CA SER A 61 2.84 13.28 16.73
C SER A 61 4.08 13.79 16.02
N LYS A 62 4.89 14.58 16.72
CA LYS A 62 6.24 14.99 16.28
C LYS A 62 7.30 13.93 16.58
N ASP A 63 6.92 12.88 17.30
CA ASP A 63 7.82 11.83 17.71
C ASP A 63 8.19 10.95 16.52
N GLN A 64 9.40 10.40 16.57
CA GLN A 64 9.91 9.49 15.57
C GLN A 64 10.29 8.18 16.25
N ILE A 65 9.83 7.08 15.67
CA ILE A 65 10.26 5.75 16.06
C ILE A 65 11.16 5.22 14.95
N ILE A 66 12.25 4.58 15.32
CA ILE A 66 13.11 3.84 14.40
C ILE A 66 13.18 2.42 14.94
N ILE A 67 12.71 1.47 14.14
CA ILE A 67 12.86 0.04 14.42
C ILE A 67 14.06 -0.47 13.65
N GLY A 68 14.94 -1.19 14.33
CA GLY A 68 16.18 -1.71 13.78
C GLY A 68 16.39 -3.17 14.16
N VAL A 69 17.40 -3.80 13.56
CA VAL A 69 17.68 -5.24 13.80
C VAL A 69 18.16 -5.53 15.22
N TYR A 70 18.82 -4.58 15.87
CA TYR A 70 19.38 -4.74 17.22
C TYR A 70 19.10 -3.55 18.14
N ASP A 71 18.69 -2.42 17.56
CA ASP A 71 18.54 -1.16 18.27
C ASP A 71 17.27 -0.47 17.78
N ASP A 72 16.33 -0.30 18.70
CA ASP A 72 15.17 0.54 18.50
C ASP A 72 15.38 1.91 19.12
N ILE A 73 14.83 2.94 18.50
CA ILE A 73 15.01 4.32 18.95
C ILE A 73 13.65 5.01 18.99
N HIS A 74 13.37 5.61 20.14
CA HIS A 74 12.27 6.56 20.29
C HIS A 74 12.84 7.97 20.46
N ILE A 75 12.51 8.85 19.52
CA ILE A 75 12.89 10.26 19.53
C ILE A 75 11.64 11.08 19.84
N LYS A 76 11.58 11.66 21.02
CA LYS A 76 10.50 12.54 21.45
C LYS A 76 10.89 13.99 21.19
N ASN A 77 10.08 14.70 20.41
CA ASN A 77 10.35 16.09 20.03
C ASN A 77 9.39 17.03 20.74
N SER A 78 9.90 17.78 21.72
CA SER A 78 9.18 18.87 22.37
C SER A 78 9.46 20.21 21.67
N ARG A 79 8.80 21.30 22.10
CA ARG A 79 9.08 22.64 21.53
C ARG A 79 10.52 23.11 21.80
N ASN A 80 11.14 22.64 22.88
CA ASN A 80 12.41 23.17 23.40
C ASN A 80 13.50 22.11 23.55
N SER A 81 13.19 20.83 23.33
CA SER A 81 14.14 19.72 23.54
C SER A 81 13.82 18.52 22.64
N THR A 82 14.86 17.74 22.35
CA THR A 82 14.75 16.41 21.75
C THR A 82 15.29 15.40 22.74
N GLU A 83 14.46 14.44 23.13
CA GLU A 83 14.85 13.32 23.98
C GLU A 83 14.97 12.07 23.11
N LYS A 84 16.09 11.35 23.25
CA LYS A 84 16.36 10.11 22.51
C LYS A 84 16.52 8.98 23.51
N VAL A 85 15.66 7.97 23.39
CA VAL A 85 15.78 6.70 24.11
C VAL A 85 16.13 5.62 23.11
N THR A 86 17.11 4.78 23.44
CA THR A 86 17.51 3.63 22.63
C THR A 86 17.27 2.35 23.43
N TYR A 87 16.47 1.45 22.87
CA TYR A 87 16.21 0.12 23.40
C TYR A 87 17.12 -0.85 22.66
N ARG A 88 18.10 -1.41 23.37
CA ARG A 88 19.07 -2.33 22.79
C ARG A 88 18.64 -3.75 23.04
N GLU A 89 18.64 -4.57 22.00
CA GLU A 89 18.30 -5.97 22.10
C GLU A 89 19.52 -6.82 22.43
N ILE A 90 19.29 -7.87 23.21
CA ILE A 90 20.31 -8.90 23.45
C ILE A 90 20.31 -9.79 22.20
N PRO A 91 21.46 -10.05 21.54
CA PRO A 91 21.52 -10.83 20.30
C PRO A 91 20.77 -12.16 20.35
N ASP A 92 20.85 -12.85 21.49
CA ASP A 92 20.19 -14.15 21.72
C ASP A 92 18.65 -14.08 21.76
N ARG A 93 18.07 -12.88 21.80
CA ARG A 93 16.61 -12.64 21.77
C ARG A 93 16.18 -11.74 20.62
N ALA A 94 17.10 -11.34 19.75
CA ALA A 94 16.81 -10.40 18.66
C ALA A 94 15.88 -10.97 17.58
N TYR A 95 15.44 -12.23 17.71
CA TYR A 95 14.43 -12.86 16.86
C TYR A 95 13.01 -12.77 17.46
N GLN A 96 12.88 -12.28 18.69
CA GLN A 96 11.63 -12.12 19.41
C GLN A 96 11.19 -10.66 19.31
N VAL A 97 9.97 -10.44 18.84
CA VAL A 97 9.44 -9.08 18.75
C VAL A 97 9.23 -8.55 20.16
N THR A 98 9.78 -7.39 20.48
CA THR A 98 9.63 -6.75 21.79
C THR A 98 8.24 -6.13 21.96
N ASP A 99 7.87 -5.80 23.19
CA ASP A 99 6.60 -5.10 23.44
C ASP A 99 6.59 -3.71 22.81
N PHE A 100 7.74 -3.05 22.74
CA PHE A 100 7.89 -1.77 22.06
C PHE A 100 7.58 -1.91 20.56
N GLU A 101 8.26 -2.84 19.87
CA GLU A 101 8.03 -3.09 18.45
C GLU A 101 6.57 -3.50 18.17
N ALA A 102 6.03 -4.42 18.97
CA ALA A 102 4.65 -4.87 18.82
C ALA A 102 3.66 -3.71 18.95
N GLU A 103 3.87 -2.80 19.90
CA GLU A 103 3.05 -1.58 20.05
C GLU A 103 3.14 -0.69 18.79
N GLN A 104 4.34 -0.48 18.25
CA GLN A 104 4.50 0.40 17.09
C GLN A 104 3.94 -0.24 15.81
N ILE A 105 4.15 -1.55 15.61
CA ILE A 105 3.51 -2.30 14.52
C ILE A 105 1.98 -2.20 14.66
N LEU A 106 1.43 -2.39 15.87
CA LEU A 106 -0.01 -2.27 16.12
C LEU A 106 -0.56 -0.89 15.71
N ARG A 107 0.15 0.19 16.06
CA ARG A 107 -0.22 1.56 15.66
C ARG A 107 -0.19 1.73 14.14
N VAL A 108 0.85 1.26 13.47
CA VAL A 108 0.95 1.30 12.00
C VAL A 108 -0.16 0.45 11.36
N SER A 109 -0.45 -0.75 11.85
CA SER A 109 -1.52 -1.61 11.36
C SER A 109 -2.89 -0.94 11.47
N LYS A 110 -3.15 -0.14 12.52
CA LYS A 110 -4.40 0.63 12.64
C LYS A 110 -4.56 1.64 11.51
N THR A 111 -3.48 2.34 11.14
CA THR A 111 -3.48 3.28 10.01
C THR A 111 -3.77 2.59 8.66
N LEU A 112 -3.22 1.39 8.48
CA LEU A 112 -3.50 0.55 7.30
C LEU A 112 -4.97 0.11 7.29
N VAL A 113 -5.51 -0.40 8.41
CA VAL A 113 -6.92 -0.81 8.50
C VAL A 113 -7.86 0.34 8.14
N SER A 114 -7.68 1.53 8.72
CA SER A 114 -8.50 2.69 8.42
C SER A 114 -8.42 3.08 6.93
N THR A 115 -7.23 3.00 6.34
CA THR A 115 -7.05 3.27 4.89
C THR A 115 -7.74 2.23 4.02
N LEU A 116 -7.63 0.94 4.36
CA LEU A 116 -8.27 -0.13 3.60
C LEU A 116 -9.80 -0.09 3.72
N GLU A 117 -10.36 0.34 4.86
CA GLU A 117 -11.81 0.54 5.01
C GLU A 117 -12.33 1.68 4.13
N ILE A 118 -11.57 2.78 3.99
CA ILE A 118 -11.86 3.84 3.02
C ILE A 118 -11.76 3.29 1.60
N PHE A 119 -10.67 2.58 1.30
CA PHE A 119 -10.43 2.01 -0.02
C PHE A 119 -11.53 1.03 -0.46
N GLU A 120 -11.99 0.13 0.43
CA GLU A 120 -13.07 -0.80 0.13
C GLU A 120 -14.38 -0.08 -0.21
N ARG A 121 -14.72 0.94 0.58
CA ARG A 121 -15.89 1.78 0.35
C ARG A 121 -15.79 2.53 -0.98
N ASP A 122 -14.61 3.04 -1.30
CA ASP A 122 -14.35 3.73 -2.56
C ASP A 122 -14.36 2.78 -3.75
N LEU A 123 -13.89 1.53 -3.59
CA LEU A 123 -14.02 0.47 -4.59
C LEU A 123 -15.48 0.13 -4.85
N GLN A 124 -16.29 0.00 -3.79
CA GLN A 124 -17.73 -0.25 -3.89
C GLN A 124 -18.47 0.88 -4.63
N ASN A 125 -18.07 2.13 -4.38
CA ASN A 125 -18.71 3.31 -4.96
C ASN A 125 -18.06 3.79 -6.27
N LEU A 126 -17.12 3.03 -6.83
CA LEU A 126 -16.43 3.34 -8.08
C LEU A 126 -15.73 4.72 -8.08
N LYS A 127 -15.17 5.14 -6.95
CA LYS A 127 -14.50 6.46 -6.75
C LYS A 127 -13.08 6.48 -7.33
N ARG A 128 -12.99 6.42 -8.65
CA ARG A 128 -11.72 6.30 -9.42
C ARG A 128 -10.68 7.37 -9.08
N GLY A 129 -11.10 8.62 -8.93
CA GLY A 129 -10.20 9.72 -8.60
C GLY A 129 -9.50 9.52 -7.25
N LYS A 130 -10.21 8.95 -6.26
CA LYS A 130 -9.64 8.61 -4.96
C LYS A 130 -8.68 7.42 -5.02
N TRP A 131 -8.97 6.43 -5.88
CA TRP A 131 -8.04 5.32 -6.09
C TRP A 131 -6.70 5.81 -6.64
N LEU A 132 -6.75 6.69 -7.65
CA LEU A 132 -5.57 7.32 -8.25
C LEU A 132 -4.81 8.17 -7.23
N TYR A 133 -5.53 8.88 -6.35
CA TYR A 133 -4.92 9.67 -5.30
C TYR A 133 -4.22 8.78 -4.25
N LEU A 134 -4.90 7.73 -3.75
CA LEU A 134 -4.35 6.79 -2.78
C LEU A 134 -3.08 6.09 -3.30
N ASP A 135 -3.05 5.80 -4.60
CA ASP A 135 -1.97 5.07 -5.24
C ASP A 135 -0.63 5.82 -5.26
N ALA A 136 -0.63 7.14 -5.05
CA ALA A 136 0.60 7.90 -4.84
C ALA A 136 1.28 7.60 -3.48
N TYR A 137 0.53 7.03 -2.53
CA TYR A 137 0.97 6.83 -1.13
C TYR A 137 1.08 5.36 -0.74
N LEU A 138 0.07 4.57 -1.10
CA LEU A 138 -0.09 3.20 -0.63
C LEU A 138 1.06 2.25 -1.04
N PRO A 139 1.62 2.30 -2.28
CA PRO A 139 2.76 1.45 -2.65
C PRO A 139 3.97 1.61 -1.71
N ARG A 140 4.35 2.87 -1.42
CA ARG A 140 5.48 3.16 -0.53
C ARG A 140 5.19 2.69 0.90
N PHE A 141 3.96 2.88 1.35
CA PHE A 141 3.53 2.39 2.65
C PHE A 141 3.62 0.86 2.74
N LEU A 142 3.11 0.12 1.74
CA LEU A 142 3.14 -1.34 1.74
C LEU A 142 4.57 -1.89 1.81
N ILE A 143 5.49 -1.30 1.03
CA ILE A 143 6.91 -1.65 1.10
C ILE A 143 7.45 -1.39 2.51
N GLY A 144 7.21 -0.19 3.05
CA GLY A 144 7.64 0.16 4.41
C GLY A 144 7.06 -0.74 5.48
N TYR A 145 5.82 -1.19 5.32
CA TYR A 145 5.13 -2.06 6.26
C TYR A 145 5.68 -3.49 6.23
N CYS A 146 5.94 -4.04 5.04
CA CYS A 146 6.62 -5.33 4.90
C CYS A 146 8.03 -5.28 5.48
N SER A 147 8.81 -4.23 5.17
CA SER A 147 10.13 -4.01 5.76
C SER A 147 10.08 -3.87 7.28
N LEU A 148 9.06 -3.21 7.84
CA LEU A 148 8.90 -3.06 9.29
C LEU A 148 8.76 -4.42 9.97
N ILE A 149 7.92 -5.29 9.40
CA ILE A 149 7.71 -6.65 9.90
C ILE A 149 9.01 -7.47 9.83
N GLU A 150 9.74 -7.40 8.71
CA GLU A 150 11.00 -8.13 8.55
C GLU A 150 12.10 -7.66 9.50
N VAL A 151 12.24 -6.35 9.67
CA VAL A 151 13.23 -5.77 10.60
C VAL A 151 12.89 -6.18 12.03
N ALA A 152 11.63 -6.04 12.45
CA ALA A 152 11.22 -6.32 13.82
C ALA A 152 11.28 -7.81 14.19
N THR A 153 11.25 -8.70 13.21
CA THR A 153 11.39 -10.15 13.44
C THR A 153 12.83 -10.63 13.27
N ASN A 154 13.72 -9.78 12.74
CA ASN A 154 15.10 -10.12 12.39
C ASN A 154 15.22 -11.42 11.57
N PHE A 155 14.18 -11.76 10.82
CA PHE A 155 14.15 -12.97 10.00
C PHE A 155 14.00 -12.56 8.54
N SER A 156 15.05 -12.81 7.76
CA SER A 156 14.93 -12.79 6.31
C SER A 156 14.02 -13.94 5.85
N ASN A 157 13.01 -13.62 5.04
CA ASN A 157 12.00 -14.54 4.47
C ASN A 157 10.76 -14.84 5.34
N VAL A 158 10.43 -13.99 6.32
CA VAL A 158 9.11 -14.09 7.00
C VAL A 158 7.96 -13.91 6.02
N LEU A 159 8.15 -13.04 5.02
CA LEU A 159 7.15 -12.77 4.00
C LEU A 159 7.50 -13.45 2.67
N PRO A 160 6.49 -13.94 1.92
CA PRO A 160 6.70 -14.62 0.66
C PRO A 160 7.12 -13.61 -0.42
N GLU A 161 7.83 -14.08 -1.45
CA GLU A 161 8.37 -13.23 -2.52
C GLU A 161 7.32 -12.29 -3.15
N SER A 162 6.06 -12.73 -3.19
CA SER A 162 4.97 -11.95 -3.77
C SER A 162 4.56 -10.70 -3.00
N VAL A 163 5.08 -10.45 -1.79
CA VAL A 163 4.89 -9.15 -1.14
C VAL A 163 5.93 -8.11 -1.60
N TYR A 164 7.04 -8.53 -2.22
CA TYR A 164 8.06 -7.61 -2.68
C TYR A 164 7.58 -6.91 -3.96
N ILE A 165 7.31 -5.62 -3.81
CA ILE A 165 6.86 -4.76 -4.90
C ILE A 165 8.11 -4.19 -5.57
N SER A 166 8.35 -4.57 -6.83
CA SER A 166 9.43 -3.98 -7.62
C SER A 166 9.23 -2.48 -7.81
N ASP A 167 10.29 -1.68 -7.64
CA ASP A 167 10.28 -0.23 -7.89
C ASP A 167 9.84 0.12 -9.33
N SER A 168 10.00 -0.82 -10.27
CA SER A 168 9.51 -0.63 -11.64
C SER A 168 7.98 -0.52 -11.73
N LEU A 169 7.23 -1.06 -10.76
CA LEU A 169 5.77 -1.14 -10.79
C LEU A 169 5.07 0.14 -10.35
N PHE A 170 5.74 1.07 -9.68
CA PHE A 170 5.10 2.28 -9.17
C PHE A 170 6.01 3.50 -9.28
N GLU A 171 5.45 4.64 -8.94
CA GLU A 171 6.14 5.92 -8.81
C GLU A 171 5.41 6.70 -7.71
N ILE A 172 6.17 7.29 -6.79
CA ILE A 172 5.62 8.01 -5.63
C ILE A 172 5.31 9.44 -6.08
N SER A 173 4.26 9.58 -6.88
CA SER A 173 3.87 10.85 -7.48
C SER A 173 2.37 10.89 -7.73
N ILE A 174 1.75 12.02 -7.37
CA ILE A 174 0.38 12.34 -7.78
C ILE A 174 0.27 12.58 -9.29
N HIS A 175 1.36 12.52 -10.05
CA HIS A 175 1.37 12.64 -11.52
C HIS A 175 1.92 11.40 -12.23
N SER A 176 1.85 10.24 -11.57
CA SER A 176 2.37 8.97 -12.08
C SER A 176 1.51 8.37 -13.21
N GLU A 177 2.09 8.22 -14.41
CA GLU A 177 1.46 7.48 -15.53
C GLU A 177 1.33 5.98 -15.24
N LYS A 178 2.21 5.44 -14.37
CA LYS A 178 2.13 4.05 -13.91
C LYS A 178 0.88 3.81 -13.08
N SER A 179 0.50 4.78 -12.26
CA SER A 179 -0.72 4.76 -11.45
C SER A 179 -1.97 4.72 -12.33
N ASP A 180 -2.01 5.62 -13.33
CA ASP A 180 -3.04 5.65 -14.35
C ASP A 180 -3.16 4.30 -15.06
N SER A 181 -2.03 3.73 -15.50
CA SER A 181 -1.98 2.46 -16.21
C SER A 181 -2.48 1.28 -15.36
N ARG A 182 -2.01 1.20 -14.11
CA ARG A 182 -2.43 0.18 -13.13
C ARG A 182 -3.94 0.25 -12.88
N ILE A 183 -4.45 1.44 -12.57
CA ILE A 183 -5.85 1.62 -12.21
C ILE A 183 -6.76 1.47 -13.43
N LYS A 184 -6.32 1.90 -14.62
CA LYS A 184 -6.99 1.61 -15.90
C LYS A 184 -7.25 0.13 -16.08
N GLN A 185 -6.32 -0.73 -15.67
CA GLN A 185 -6.48 -2.18 -15.78
C GLN A 185 -7.55 -2.72 -14.83
N TRP A 186 -7.71 -2.16 -13.63
CA TRP A 186 -8.68 -2.64 -12.65
C TRP A 186 -10.11 -2.56 -13.14
N TYR A 187 -10.48 -1.48 -13.83
CA TYR A 187 -11.85 -1.29 -14.30
C TYR A 187 -12.08 -1.70 -15.76
N LYS A 188 -11.05 -2.23 -16.45
CA LYS A 188 -11.24 -2.94 -17.72
C LYS A 188 -11.99 -4.25 -17.54
N THR A 189 -11.90 -4.87 -16.36
CA THR A 189 -12.58 -6.14 -16.04
C THR A 189 -13.34 -6.01 -14.70
N PRO A 190 -14.68 -6.06 -14.71
CA PRO A 190 -15.48 -5.94 -13.47
C PRO A 190 -15.09 -6.95 -12.38
N GLU A 191 -14.69 -8.15 -12.79
CA GLU A 191 -14.20 -9.22 -11.91
C GLU A 191 -12.96 -8.81 -11.10
N HIS A 192 -12.09 -7.96 -11.64
CA HIS A 192 -10.90 -7.52 -10.94
C HIS A 192 -11.26 -6.66 -9.73
N ILE A 193 -12.20 -5.72 -9.87
CA ILE A 193 -12.70 -4.91 -8.75
C ILE A 193 -13.29 -5.81 -7.66
N VAL A 194 -14.04 -6.85 -8.03
CA VAL A 194 -14.59 -7.81 -7.06
C VAL A 194 -13.48 -8.55 -6.32
N LYS A 195 -12.47 -9.06 -7.04
CA LYS A 195 -11.30 -9.73 -6.43
C LYS A 195 -10.54 -8.80 -5.48
N LEU A 196 -10.31 -7.56 -5.88
CA LEU A 196 -9.62 -6.56 -5.07
C LEU A 196 -10.41 -6.22 -3.81
N ARG A 197 -11.74 -6.10 -3.89
CA ARG A 197 -12.61 -5.92 -2.71
C ARG A 197 -12.55 -7.09 -1.76
N ILE A 198 -12.61 -8.33 -2.27
CA ILE A 198 -12.50 -9.54 -1.44
C ILE A 198 -11.16 -9.57 -0.71
N ALA A 199 -10.05 -9.36 -1.43
CA ALA A 199 -8.72 -9.34 -0.82
C ALA A 199 -8.54 -8.19 0.19
N THR A 200 -9.13 -7.02 -0.08
CA THR A 200 -9.12 -5.89 0.86
C THR A 200 -9.85 -6.25 2.16
N LYS A 201 -11.05 -6.84 2.06
CA LYS A 201 -11.83 -7.27 3.23
C LYS A 201 -11.13 -8.35 4.04
N GLU A 202 -10.54 -9.33 3.36
CA GLU A 202 -9.78 -10.39 4.00
C GLU A 202 -8.57 -9.83 4.75
N LEU A 203 -7.80 -8.93 4.13
CA LEU A 203 -6.67 -8.28 4.79
C LEU A 203 -7.11 -7.44 6.01
N ILE A 204 -8.22 -6.69 5.91
CA ILE A 204 -8.79 -5.96 7.06
C ILE A 204 -9.12 -6.93 8.19
N PHE A 205 -9.78 -8.04 7.88
CA PHE A 205 -10.16 -9.06 8.87
C PHE A 205 -8.92 -9.64 9.56
N GLN A 206 -7.92 -10.08 8.79
CA GLN A 206 -6.69 -10.65 9.35
C GLN A 206 -5.89 -9.64 10.16
N LEU A 207 -5.84 -8.36 9.74
CA LEU A 207 -5.23 -7.29 10.52
C LEU A 207 -5.94 -7.10 11.87
N LYS A 208 -7.27 -7.13 11.90
CA LYS A 208 -8.05 -6.99 13.15
C LYS A 208 -7.87 -8.20 14.07
N VAL A 209 -7.84 -9.41 13.52
CA VAL A 209 -7.53 -10.64 14.28
C VAL A 209 -6.13 -10.54 14.89
N TRP A 210 -5.15 -10.16 14.07
CA TRP A 210 -3.77 -9.98 14.52
C TRP A 210 -3.66 -8.91 15.61
N GLN A 211 -4.33 -7.75 15.43
CA GLN A 211 -4.38 -6.69 16.43
C GLN A 211 -4.95 -7.20 17.76
N HIS A 212 -6.05 -7.97 17.73
CA HIS A 212 -6.65 -8.53 18.93
C HIS A 212 -5.73 -9.56 19.63
N GLN A 213 -5.05 -10.42 18.86
CA GLN A 213 -4.15 -11.44 19.40
C GLN A 213 -2.86 -10.88 19.99
N ASN A 214 -2.41 -9.72 19.49
CA ASN A 214 -1.17 -9.07 19.93
C ASN A 214 -1.41 -7.92 20.92
N LEU A 215 -2.63 -7.79 21.45
CA LEU A 215 -2.94 -6.88 22.55
C LEU A 215 -2.70 -7.56 23.92
N GLY A 216 -1.87 -6.94 24.76
CA GLY A 216 -1.73 -7.28 26.18
C GLY A 216 -0.65 -8.33 26.50
N SER A 217 -0.59 -8.71 27.78
CA SER A 217 0.50 -9.51 28.37
C SER A 217 0.54 -10.99 28.00
N LYS A 218 -0.41 -11.47 27.17
CA LYS A 218 -0.49 -12.88 26.71
C LYS A 218 0.03 -13.08 25.28
N ARG A 219 0.64 -12.06 24.68
CA ARG A 219 1.25 -12.12 23.34
C ARG A 219 2.35 -13.19 23.31
N ASN A 220 2.41 -13.95 22.22
CA ASN A 220 3.56 -14.82 21.96
C ASN A 220 4.64 -14.03 21.21
N PRO A 221 5.80 -13.73 21.83
CA PRO A 221 6.84 -12.92 21.20
C PRO A 221 7.53 -13.61 20.02
N GLU A 222 7.42 -14.94 19.91
CA GLU A 222 8.02 -15.73 18.82
C GLU A 222 7.11 -15.87 17.60
N LYS A 223 5.81 -15.57 17.74
CA LYS A 223 4.83 -15.77 16.69
C LYS A 223 4.08 -14.48 16.38
N LEU A 224 4.77 -13.58 15.69
CA LEU A 224 4.18 -12.32 15.24
C LEU A 224 3.07 -12.55 14.22
N LEU A 225 3.33 -13.32 13.15
CA LEU A 225 2.40 -13.42 12.02
C LEU A 225 1.73 -14.80 11.94
N SER A 226 0.45 -14.81 11.56
CA SER A 226 -0.25 -16.02 11.14
C SER A 226 -0.07 -16.26 9.64
N ASN A 227 -0.16 -17.52 9.21
CA ASN A 227 -0.15 -17.86 7.78
C ASN A 227 -1.32 -17.17 7.04
N ASP A 228 -2.47 -17.02 7.70
CA ASP A 228 -3.63 -16.36 7.11
C ASP A 228 -3.37 -14.87 6.86
N PHE A 229 -2.71 -14.19 7.80
CA PHE A 229 -2.26 -12.81 7.60
C PHE A 229 -1.30 -12.72 6.40
N ILE A 230 -0.27 -13.57 6.36
CA ILE A 230 0.71 -13.61 5.27
C ILE A 230 0.04 -13.84 3.91
N ASN A 231 -0.92 -14.77 3.86
CA ASN A 231 -1.67 -15.07 2.64
C ASN A 231 -2.55 -13.89 2.22
N SER A 232 -3.21 -13.22 3.17
CA SER A 232 -4.10 -12.09 2.88
C SER A 232 -3.34 -10.88 2.32
N ILE A 233 -2.20 -10.50 2.91
CA ILE A 233 -1.40 -9.36 2.43
C ILE A 233 -0.77 -9.65 1.07
N SER A 234 -0.28 -10.88 0.87
CA SER A 234 0.21 -11.36 -0.41
C SER A 234 -0.87 -11.31 -1.50
N LEU A 235 -2.08 -11.78 -1.20
CA LEU A 235 -3.21 -11.75 -2.13
C LEU A 235 -3.61 -10.31 -2.49
N PHE A 236 -3.69 -9.43 -1.49
CA PHE A 236 -3.99 -8.02 -1.68
C PHE A 236 -2.97 -7.34 -2.60
N ILE A 237 -1.66 -7.47 -2.29
CA ILE A 237 -0.58 -6.88 -3.09
C ILE A 237 -0.65 -7.37 -4.54
N ARG A 238 -0.85 -8.68 -4.76
CA ARG A 238 -0.96 -9.24 -6.11
C ARG A 238 -2.08 -8.60 -6.91
N PHE A 239 -3.29 -8.53 -6.36
CA PHE A 239 -4.40 -7.90 -7.07
C PHE A 239 -4.18 -6.40 -7.26
N TYR A 240 -3.71 -5.70 -6.22
CA TYR A 240 -3.43 -4.27 -6.29
C TYR A 240 -2.46 -3.95 -7.45
N PHE A 241 -1.36 -4.68 -7.59
CA PHE A 241 -0.37 -4.45 -8.62
C PHE A 241 -0.61 -5.20 -9.95
N ASN A 242 -1.82 -5.73 -10.19
CA ASN A 242 -2.16 -6.50 -11.39
C ASN A 242 -1.24 -7.72 -11.65
N GLN A 243 -0.66 -8.28 -10.59
CA GLN A 243 0.18 -9.46 -10.70
C GLN A 243 -0.72 -10.70 -10.74
N ASN A 244 -0.51 -11.55 -11.75
CA ASN A 244 -1.21 -12.83 -11.81
C ASN A 244 -0.83 -13.69 -10.59
N PRO A 245 -1.79 -14.38 -9.95
CA PRO A 245 -1.46 -15.40 -8.99
C PRO A 245 -0.74 -16.52 -9.74
N ARG A 246 0.59 -16.53 -9.74
CA ARG A 246 1.33 -17.71 -10.16
C ARG A 246 0.86 -18.83 -9.23
N ILE A 247 0.19 -19.82 -9.83
CA ILE A 247 0.02 -21.13 -9.23
C ILE A 247 1.46 -21.58 -8.94
N GLN A 248 1.86 -21.57 -7.68
CA GLN A 248 3.09 -22.23 -7.28
C GLN A 248 2.90 -23.69 -7.71
N LYS A 249 3.63 -24.11 -8.74
CA LYS A 249 3.81 -25.54 -8.97
C LYS A 249 4.51 -26.04 -7.72
N LYS A 250 3.80 -26.90 -6.98
CA LYS A 250 4.36 -27.71 -5.90
C LYS A 250 5.59 -28.45 -6.39
#